data_AF-A0A4D6FD49-F1
#
_entry.id   AF-A0A4D6FD49-F1
#
_cell.length_a   1.000
_cell.length_b   1.000
_cell.length_c   1.000
_cell.angle_alpha   90.00
_cell.angle_beta   90.00
_cell.angle_gamma   90.00
#
_symmetry.space_group_name_H-M   'P 1'
#
loop_
_entity.id
_entity.type
_entity.pdbx_description
1 polymer ?
#
loop_
_entity_poly.entity_id
_entity_poly.type
_entity_poly.pdbx_seq_one_letter_code
_entity_poly.pdbx_strand_id
1 'polypeptide(L)'
;NGFIVLEIQGEGQFNDAEIRQWLSNGYLNSSFTGLMVAPSNFRNGANSGQLAYVRQYFKIISDGTQQTIDHTIDKSGKRLRLALASNIESNAIADKRVVLKLNLANQAFKLTSGFQGTVALTAGALWNASYTAD
;
A
#
# COMPACT_ATOMS: atom_id res chain seq x y z
N ASN A 1 -2.09 0.14 15.42
CA ASN A 1 -1.44 0.44 14.12
C ASN A 1 -2.49 0.61 13.05
N GLY A 2 -2.40 1.68 12.26
CA GLY A 2 -3.34 1.96 11.16
C GLY A 2 -2.95 1.29 9.85
N PHE A 3 -3.89 1.24 8.91
CA PHE A 3 -3.71 0.67 7.58
C PHE A 3 -4.36 1.56 6.52
N ILE A 4 -3.75 1.60 5.32
CA ILE A 4 -4.51 1.89 4.10
C ILE A 4 -5.07 0.57 3.59
N VAL A 5 -6.35 0.56 3.23
CA VAL A 5 -7.06 -0.62 2.75
C VAL A 5 -7.53 -0.41 1.33
N LEU A 6 -7.21 -1.37 0.48
CA LEU A 6 -7.76 -1.52 -0.86
C LEU A 6 -8.59 -2.79 -0.89
N GLU A 7 -9.84 -2.71 -1.32
CA GLU A 7 -10.73 -3.86 -1.38
C GLU A 7 -11.38 -3.99 -2.76
N ILE A 8 -11.21 -5.17 -3.35
CA ILE A 8 -11.83 -5.58 -4.60
C ILE A 8 -13.28 -5.98 -4.31
N GLN A 9 -14.21 -5.32 -5.00
CA GLN A 9 -15.61 -5.67 -5.07
C GLN A 9 -15.85 -6.48 -6.35
N GLY A 10 -16.74 -7.49 -6.28
CA GLY A 10 -17.00 -8.41 -7.38
C GLY A 10 -16.02 -9.59 -7.45
N GLU A 11 -15.89 -10.18 -8.63
CA GLU A 11 -15.22 -11.47 -8.84
C GLU A 11 -13.75 -11.33 -9.26
N GLY A 12 -12.98 -10.74 -8.34
CA GLY A 12 -11.53 -10.64 -8.47
C GLY A 12 -10.81 -10.85 -7.15
N GLN A 13 -9.51 -11.10 -7.25
CA GLN A 13 -8.59 -11.23 -6.12
C GLN A 13 -7.27 -10.54 -6.44
N PHE A 14 -6.58 -10.06 -5.41
CA PHE A 14 -5.20 -9.64 -5.54
C PHE A 14 -4.31 -10.86 -5.84
N ASN A 15 -3.27 -10.61 -6.63
CA ASN A 15 -2.19 -11.56 -6.84
C ASN A 15 -1.05 -11.23 -5.88
N ASP A 16 -0.78 -12.11 -4.91
CA ASP A 16 0.17 -11.86 -3.83
C ASP A 16 1.59 -11.57 -4.33
N ALA A 17 2.09 -12.36 -5.29
CA ALA A 17 3.43 -12.19 -5.84
C ALA A 17 3.59 -10.84 -6.55
N GLU A 18 2.60 -10.46 -7.36
CA GLU A 18 2.61 -9.21 -8.12
C GLU A 18 2.40 -7.98 -7.24
N ILE A 19 1.56 -8.09 -6.20
CA ILE A 19 1.41 -7.05 -5.18
C ILE A 19 2.73 -6.86 -4.42
N ARG A 20 3.39 -7.95 -4.02
CA ARG A 20 4.70 -7.88 -3.37
C ARG A 20 5.70 -7.17 -4.26
N GLN A 21 5.76 -7.52 -5.55
CA GLN A 21 6.66 -6.89 -6.51
C GLN A 21 6.35 -5.40 -6.69
N TRP A 22 5.08 -5.04 -6.89
CA TRP A 22 4.65 -3.66 -7.05
C TRP A 22 4.95 -2.77 -5.83
N LEU A 23 4.82 -3.34 -4.63
CA LEU A 23 5.08 -2.65 -3.35
C LEU A 23 6.53 -2.75 -2.88
N SER A 24 7.41 -3.33 -3.69
CA SER A 24 8.85 -3.40 -3.43
C SER A 24 9.60 -2.35 -4.24
N ASN A 25 10.75 -1.93 -3.73
CA ASN A 25 11.74 -1.24 -4.54
C ASN A 25 12.60 -2.26 -5.32
N GLY A 26 13.32 -1.80 -6.34
CA GLY A 26 14.07 -2.72 -7.22
C GLY A 26 15.29 -3.36 -6.55
N TYR A 27 15.91 -2.64 -5.61
CA TYR A 27 17.05 -3.08 -4.80
C TYR A 27 17.16 -2.23 -3.54
N LEU A 28 18.00 -2.63 -2.58
CA LEU A 28 18.18 -1.97 -1.30
C LEU A 28 18.46 -0.46 -1.49
N ASN A 29 17.75 0.37 -0.73
CA ASN A 29 17.84 1.83 -0.78
C ASN A 29 17.43 2.51 -2.10
N SER A 30 16.99 1.76 -3.11
CA SER A 30 16.35 2.34 -4.30
C SER A 30 14.98 2.92 -3.97
N SER A 31 14.48 3.78 -4.86
CA SER A 31 13.15 4.37 -4.69
C SER A 31 12.06 3.35 -5.02
N PHE A 32 10.98 3.39 -4.25
CA PHE A 32 9.72 2.75 -4.61
C PHE A 32 9.13 3.42 -5.85
N THR A 33 8.60 2.62 -6.76
CA THR A 33 7.95 3.12 -7.98
C THR A 33 6.43 2.92 -7.91
N GLY A 34 5.95 1.86 -7.27
CA GLY A 34 4.52 1.55 -7.15
C GLY A 34 3.76 2.42 -6.13
N LEU A 35 4.46 2.96 -5.13
CA LEU A 35 3.88 3.86 -4.13
C LEU A 35 4.79 5.07 -3.92
N MET A 36 4.17 6.25 -3.87
CA MET A 36 4.85 7.50 -3.56
C MET A 36 4.11 8.24 -2.46
N VAL A 37 4.85 9.00 -1.66
CA VAL A 37 4.30 9.84 -0.59
C VAL A 37 4.68 11.28 -0.84
N ALA A 38 3.85 12.24 -0.44
CA ALA A 38 4.22 13.66 -0.44
C ALA A 38 5.02 13.97 0.83
N PRO A 39 6.35 14.19 0.77
CA PRO A 39 7.15 14.42 1.96
C PRO A 39 6.74 15.70 2.70
N SER A 40 6.93 15.70 4.01
CA SER A 40 6.64 16.84 4.89
C SER A 40 7.36 18.11 4.44
N ASN A 41 8.63 17.99 4.07
CA ASN A 41 9.53 19.07 3.67
C ASN A 41 9.36 19.56 2.22
N PHE A 42 8.51 18.93 1.40
CA PHE A 42 8.30 19.34 0.01
C PHE A 42 7.25 20.45 -0.05
N ARG A 43 7.70 21.70 -0.28
CA ARG A 43 6.83 22.89 -0.39
C ARG A 43 5.88 22.86 -1.59
N ASN A 44 6.23 22.13 -2.65
CA ASN A 44 5.46 22.08 -3.90
C ASN A 44 4.49 20.90 -4.00
N GLY A 45 4.31 20.11 -2.93
CA GLY A 45 3.41 18.94 -2.95
C GLY A 45 3.86 17.79 -3.87
N ALA A 46 5.11 17.80 -4.33
CA ALA A 46 5.66 16.71 -5.13
C ALA A 46 5.67 15.40 -4.33
N ASN A 47 5.45 14.29 -5.01
CA ASN A 47 5.50 12.97 -4.40
C ASN A 47 6.89 12.38 -4.61
N SER A 48 7.37 11.60 -3.66
CA SER A 48 8.64 10.88 -3.73
C SER A 48 8.45 9.42 -3.35
N GLY A 49 9.15 8.55 -4.08
CA GLY A 49 9.30 7.14 -3.75
C GLY A 49 10.56 6.83 -2.96
N GLN A 50 11.38 7.83 -2.62
CA GLN A 50 12.62 7.58 -1.88
C GLN A 50 12.32 6.93 -0.53
N LEU A 51 13.08 5.87 -0.22
CA LEU A 51 12.93 5.06 0.99
C LEU A 51 12.78 5.93 2.25
N ALA A 52 13.63 6.95 2.41
CA ALA A 52 13.66 7.82 3.57
C ALA A 52 12.32 8.53 3.83
N TYR A 53 11.56 8.84 2.77
CA TYR A 53 10.24 9.45 2.90
C TYR A 53 9.15 8.41 3.02
N VAL A 54 9.18 7.33 2.23
CA VAL A 54 8.16 6.27 2.29
C VAL A 54 8.10 5.65 3.70
N ARG A 55 9.25 5.44 4.35
CA ARG A 55 9.30 4.89 5.73
C ARG A 55 8.74 5.81 6.82
N GLN A 56 8.52 7.10 6.53
CA GLN A 56 7.82 8.00 7.45
C GLN A 56 6.33 7.67 7.52
N TYR A 57 5.79 7.07 6.46
CA TYR A 57 4.37 6.75 6.31
C TYR A 57 4.05 5.28 6.51
N PHE A 58 4.90 4.40 6.01
CA PHE A 58 4.65 2.96 5.98
C PHE A 58 5.69 2.18 6.77
N LYS A 59 5.27 1.07 7.34
CA LYS A 59 6.19 0.06 7.84
C LYS A 59 6.86 -0.62 6.64
N ILE A 60 8.18 -0.78 6.71
CA ILE A 60 9.00 -1.38 5.66
C ILE A 60 9.65 -2.65 6.19
N ILE A 61 9.56 -3.74 5.42
CA ILE A 61 10.29 -4.99 5.64
C ILE A 61 11.46 -5.02 4.67
N SER A 62 12.58 -5.60 5.10
CA SER A 62 13.76 -5.82 4.26
C SER A 62 14.09 -7.31 4.26
N ASP A 63 14.36 -7.87 3.09
CA ASP A 63 14.90 -9.23 2.94
C ASP A 63 16.43 -9.23 2.72
N GLY A 64 17.06 -8.06 2.77
CA GLY A 64 18.50 -7.86 2.62
C GLY A 64 18.91 -7.48 1.20
N THR A 65 18.05 -7.72 0.20
CA THR A 65 18.28 -7.35 -1.20
C THR A 65 17.34 -6.23 -1.65
N GLN A 66 16.12 -6.19 -1.13
CA GLN A 66 15.12 -5.18 -1.42
C GLN A 66 14.34 -4.80 -0.16
N GLN A 67 13.53 -3.75 -0.29
CA GLN A 67 12.62 -3.28 0.72
C GLN A 67 11.20 -3.31 0.18
N THR A 68 10.29 -3.78 1.02
CA THR A 68 8.88 -3.97 0.68
C THR A 68 8.03 -3.25 1.70
N ILE A 69 6.98 -2.55 1.25
CA ILE A 69 5.97 -2.01 2.16
C ILE A 69 5.26 -3.19 2.82
N ASP A 70 5.25 -3.21 4.16
CA ASP A 70 4.57 -4.26 4.92
C ASP A 70 3.09 -4.28 4.56
N HIS A 71 2.63 -5.42 4.07
CA HIS A 71 1.27 -5.59 3.59
C HIS A 71 0.75 -6.99 3.89
N THR A 72 -0.57 -7.10 3.92
CA THR A 72 -1.25 -8.39 3.99
C THR A 72 -2.39 -8.40 2.99
N ILE A 73 -2.61 -9.56 2.38
CA ILE A 73 -3.81 -9.85 1.62
C ILE A 73 -4.66 -10.80 2.45
N ASP A 74 -5.90 -10.41 2.73
CA ASP A 74 -6.87 -11.21 3.48
C ASP A 74 -8.26 -11.17 2.81
N LYS A 75 -9.30 -11.59 3.54
CA LYS A 75 -10.68 -11.67 3.03
C LYS A 75 -10.75 -12.45 1.71
N SER A 76 -10.16 -13.65 1.72
CA SER A 76 -10.09 -14.55 0.57
C SER A 76 -9.49 -13.89 -0.68
N GLY A 77 -8.42 -13.11 -0.50
CA GLY A 77 -7.72 -12.44 -1.60
C GLY A 77 -8.34 -11.09 -2.01
N LYS A 78 -9.44 -10.65 -1.40
CA LYS A 78 -10.16 -9.45 -1.84
C LYS A 78 -9.68 -8.17 -1.18
N ARG A 79 -8.98 -8.25 -0.05
CA ARG A 79 -8.58 -7.05 0.70
C ARG A 79 -7.07 -7.01 0.91
N LEU A 80 -6.45 -5.93 0.43
CA LEU A 80 -5.06 -5.59 0.62
C LEU A 80 -4.97 -4.51 1.70
N ARG A 81 -4.15 -4.76 2.73
CA ARG A 81 -3.89 -3.81 3.81
C ARG A 81 -2.42 -3.42 3.80
N LEU A 82 -2.13 -2.13 3.68
CA LEU A 82 -0.78 -1.56 3.75
C LEU A 82 -0.56 -0.99 5.15
N ALA A 83 0.44 -1.49 5.88
CA ALA A 83 0.66 -1.10 7.27
C ALA A 83 1.32 0.27 7.38
N LEU A 84 0.72 1.15 8.17
CA LEU A 84 1.29 2.47 8.46
C LEU A 84 2.43 2.35 9.49
N ALA A 85 3.37 3.29 9.41
CA ALA A 85 4.42 3.44 10.41
C ALA A 85 3.81 3.77 11.79
N SER A 86 4.40 3.26 12.88
CA SER A 86 3.86 3.45 14.24
C SER A 86 3.86 4.92 14.69
N ASN A 87 4.75 5.73 14.14
CA ASN A 87 4.89 7.16 14.42
C ASN A 87 4.26 8.05 13.33
N ILE A 88 3.36 7.51 12.50
CA ILE A 88 2.73 8.30 11.44
C ILE A 88 1.99 9.51 11.99
N GLU A 89 1.37 9.48 13.17
CA GLU A 89 0.71 10.68 13.76
C GLU A 89 1.69 11.81 14.10
N SER A 90 2.89 11.47 14.56
CA SER A 90 3.93 12.46 14.87
C SER A 90 4.62 13.02 13.62
N ASN A 91 4.54 12.28 12.51
CA ASN A 91 5.18 12.62 11.24
C ASN A 91 4.18 13.15 10.19
N ALA A 92 2.89 12.87 10.36
CA ALA A 92 1.83 13.24 9.46
C ALA A 92 1.58 14.74 9.62
N ILE A 93 2.08 15.48 8.66
CA ILE A 93 1.59 16.83 8.42
C ILE A 93 0.22 16.69 7.76
N ALA A 94 -0.76 17.50 8.21
CA ALA A 94 -2.07 17.59 7.58
C ALA A 94 -1.94 17.76 6.05
N ASP A 95 -2.91 17.21 5.32
CA ASP A 95 -3.04 17.36 3.86
C ASP A 95 -1.93 16.73 3.01
N LYS A 96 -1.15 15.78 3.55
CA LYS A 96 -0.16 15.04 2.77
C LYS A 96 -0.77 13.81 2.09
N ARG A 97 -0.38 13.61 0.83
CA ARG A 97 -0.96 12.63 -0.09
C ARG A 97 -0.13 11.34 -0.14
N VAL A 98 -0.82 10.21 -0.18
CA VAL A 98 -0.27 8.93 -0.66
C VAL A 98 -0.75 8.71 -2.09
N VAL A 99 0.16 8.31 -2.98
CA VAL A 99 -0.14 8.00 -4.38
C VAL A 99 0.17 6.54 -4.64
N LEU A 100 -0.89 5.78 -4.92
CA LEU A 100 -0.81 4.40 -5.39
C LEU A 100 -0.75 4.42 -6.92
N LYS A 101 0.37 4.03 -7.51
CA LYS A 101 0.54 3.97 -8.97
C LYS A 101 0.03 2.65 -9.52
N LEU A 102 -1.31 2.52 -9.59
CA LEU A 102 -1.98 1.32 -10.09
C LEU A 102 -1.63 1.01 -11.56
N ASN A 103 -1.25 2.03 -12.34
CA ASN A 103 -0.77 1.85 -13.72
C ASN A 103 0.58 1.10 -13.79
N LEU A 104 1.28 0.93 -12.67
CA LEU A 104 2.51 0.14 -12.56
C LEU A 104 2.29 -1.20 -11.85
N ALA A 105 1.05 -1.49 -11.42
CA ALA A 105 0.69 -2.71 -10.71
C ALA A 105 0.36 -3.83 -11.73
N ASN A 106 1.38 -4.29 -12.45
CA ASN A 106 1.22 -5.29 -13.52
C ASN A 106 0.64 -6.59 -12.95
N GLN A 107 -0.49 -7.07 -13.50
CA GLN A 107 -1.16 -8.31 -13.06
C GLN A 107 -1.44 -8.41 -11.55
N ALA A 108 -1.49 -7.26 -10.85
CA ALA A 108 -1.75 -7.17 -9.41
C ALA A 108 -3.13 -7.70 -8.99
N PHE A 109 -4.02 -7.87 -9.96
CA PHE A 109 -5.37 -8.42 -9.78
C PHE A 109 -5.64 -9.49 -10.84
N LYS A 110 -6.27 -10.57 -10.40
CA LYS A 110 -6.77 -11.65 -11.25
C LYS A 110 -8.29 -11.70 -11.17
N LEU A 111 -8.92 -11.93 -12.32
CA LEU A 111 -10.35 -12.23 -12.38
C LEU A 111 -10.55 -13.71 -12.05
N THR A 112 -11.62 -14.01 -11.32
CA THR A 112 -12.03 -15.40 -11.16
C THR A 112 -12.60 -15.89 -12.48
N SER A 113 -12.04 -16.97 -13.04
CA SER A 113 -12.48 -17.51 -14.32
C SER A 113 -13.94 -17.98 -14.26
N GLY A 114 -14.66 -17.83 -15.37
CA GLY A 114 -16.07 -18.22 -15.48
C GLY A 114 -17.08 -17.20 -14.96
N PHE A 115 -16.63 -16.05 -14.43
CA PHE A 115 -17.51 -14.98 -13.98
C PHE A 115 -17.54 -13.83 -14.99
N GLN A 116 -18.75 -13.35 -15.30
CA GLN A 116 -18.98 -12.13 -16.06
C GLN A 116 -19.57 -11.11 -15.09
N GLY A 117 -18.77 -10.13 -14.66
CA GLY A 117 -19.21 -9.14 -13.69
C GLY A 117 -18.27 -7.94 -13.61
N THR A 118 -18.78 -6.84 -13.10
CA THR A 118 -17.98 -5.64 -12.84
C THR A 118 -17.06 -5.89 -11.66
N VAL A 119 -15.78 -5.57 -11.83
CA VAL A 119 -14.81 -5.48 -10.74
C VAL A 119 -14.59 -4.01 -10.42
N ALA A 120 -14.73 -3.66 -9.14
CA ALA A 120 -14.46 -2.31 -8.64
C ALA A 120 -13.42 -2.35 -7.53
N LEU A 121 -12.64 -1.29 -7.42
CA LEU A 121 -11.68 -1.11 -6.33
C LEU A 121 -12.17 -0.01 -5.40
N THR A 122 -12.30 -0.34 -4.13
CA THR A 122 -12.58 0.61 -3.06
C THR A 122 -11.31 0.88 -2.27
N ALA A 123 -11.11 2.12 -1.85
CA ALA A 123 -9.96 2.53 -1.06
C ALA A 123 -10.43 3.25 0.21
N GLY A 124 -9.80 2.96 1.33
CA GLY A 124 -10.06 3.60 2.61
C GLY A 124 -8.85 3.59 3.53
N ALA A 125 -8.93 4.30 4.64
CA ALA A 125 -7.94 4.25 5.70
C ALA A 125 -8.64 3.80 6.99
N LEU A 126 -8.01 2.87 7.71
CA LEU A 126 -8.48 2.35 8.99
C LEU A 126 -7.46 2.71 10.05
N TRP A 127 -7.88 3.53 11.00
CA TRP A 127 -7.10 3.91 12.17
C TRP A 127 -7.64 3.19 13.40
N ASN A 128 -6.75 2.55 14.16
CA ASN A 128 -7.03 2.04 15.50
C ASN A 128 -8.38 1.30 15.65
N ALA A 129 -8.59 0.26 14.84
CA ALA A 129 -9.65 -0.71 15.10
C ALA A 129 -9.24 -1.54 16.33
N SER A 130 -9.47 -0.98 17.52
CA SER A 130 -9.53 -1.75 18.75
C SER A 130 -10.64 -2.78 18.59
N TYR A 131 -10.28 -4.02 18.29
CA TYR A 131 -11.12 -5.15 18.70
C TYR A 131 -10.96 -5.26 20.22
N THR A 132 -11.63 -4.40 20.96
CA THR A 132 -12.15 -4.81 22.27
C THR A 132 -13.34 -5.68 21.93
N ALA A 133 -13.08 -6.97 21.72
CA ALA A 133 -14.09 -7.96 22.03
C ALA A 133 -14.21 -7.94 23.55
N ASP A 134 -15.13 -7.11 24.05
CA ASP A 134 -15.84 -7.38 25.30
C ASP A 134 -17.25 -7.84 24.91
#